data_AF-A0A1G9NFX9-F1
#
_entry.id   AF-A0A1G9NFX9-F1
#
_cell.length_a   1.000
_cell.length_b   1.000
_cell.length_c   1.000
_cell.angle_alpha   90.00
_cell.angle_beta   90.00
_cell.angle_gamma   90.00
#
_symmetry.space_group_name_H-M   'P 1'
#
loop_
_entity.id
_entity.type
_entity.pdbx_description
1 polymer ?
#
loop_
_entity_poly.entity_id
_entity_poly.type
_entity_poly.pdbx_seq_one_letter_code
_entity_poly.pdbx_strand_id
1 'polypeptide(L)'
;MTTTLASTTSAVIEIDGMPARLRGSVEKLMLELPQEPIDYSLFDIWDTAWFTRWHRNADGTIGCRELVYAPAADLARFRENLADLARRAGFDAELTTRVA
;
A
#
# COMPACT_ATOMS: atom_id res chain seq x y z
N MET A 1 -31.16 -3.61 -1.79
CA MET A 1 -30.08 -3.38 -2.76
C MET A 1 -28.97 -4.36 -2.42
N THR A 2 -28.71 -5.32 -3.29
CA THR A 2 -27.68 -6.34 -3.07
C THR A 2 -26.37 -5.76 -3.58
N THR A 3 -25.57 -5.18 -2.69
CA THR A 3 -24.20 -4.77 -3.02
C THR A 3 -23.41 -6.05 -3.27
N THR A 4 -23.07 -6.31 -4.53
CA THR A 4 -22.08 -7.33 -4.87
C THR A 4 -20.78 -6.93 -4.16
N LEU A 5 -20.34 -7.70 -3.18
CA LEU A 5 -19.02 -7.53 -2.59
C LEU A 5 -18.00 -7.78 -3.71
N ALA A 6 -17.27 -6.74 -4.11
CA ALA A 6 -16.19 -6.91 -5.06
C ALA A 6 -15.15 -7.83 -4.41
N SER A 7 -14.67 -8.84 -5.14
CA SER A 7 -13.66 -9.74 -4.59
C SER A 7 -12.38 -8.97 -4.29
N THR A 8 -11.96 -9.02 -3.03
CA THR A 8 -10.73 -8.39 -2.56
C THR A 8 -9.52 -9.10 -3.16
N THR A 9 -8.61 -8.31 -3.75
CA THR A 9 -7.37 -8.77 -4.37
C THR A 9 -6.19 -8.36 -3.47
N SER A 10 -5.19 -9.23 -3.31
CA SER A 10 -3.95 -8.90 -2.62
C SER A 10 -2.93 -8.25 -3.57
N ALA A 11 -2.24 -7.21 -3.09
CA ALA A 11 -1.13 -6.59 -3.81
C ALA A 11 0.01 -6.23 -2.86
N VAL A 12 1.23 -6.19 -3.38
CA VAL A 12 2.42 -5.73 -2.65
C VAL A 12 2.81 -4.35 -3.16
N ILE A 13 2.99 -3.40 -2.24
CA ILE A 13 3.54 -2.07 -2.50
C ILE A 13 5.04 -2.14 -2.22
N GLU A 14 5.86 -1.62 -3.12
CA GLU A 14 7.30 -1.44 -2.93
C GLU A 14 7.65 0.03 -3.16
N ILE A 15 8.32 0.64 -2.19
CA ILE A 15 8.75 2.04 -2.25
C ILE A 15 10.22 2.09 -1.84
N ASP A 16 11.02 2.84 -2.61
CA ASP A 16 12.41 3.12 -2.29
C ASP A 16 12.80 4.56 -2.66
N GLY A 17 13.85 5.09 -2.02
CA GLY A 17 14.37 6.43 -2.30
C GLY A 17 13.43 7.58 -1.92
N MET A 18 12.34 7.33 -1.18
CA MET A 18 11.34 8.35 -0.89
C MET A 18 11.81 9.34 0.18
N PRO A 19 11.69 10.66 -0.02
CA PRO A 19 11.94 11.63 1.04
C PRO A 19 11.02 11.42 2.24
N ALA A 20 11.58 11.36 3.46
CA ALA A 20 10.85 11.00 4.68
C ALA A 20 9.59 11.84 4.96
N ARG A 21 9.56 13.11 4.53
CA ARG A 21 8.40 14.01 4.67
C ARG A 21 7.17 13.54 3.90
N LEU A 22 7.34 12.71 2.88
CA LEU A 22 6.25 12.20 2.02
C LEU A 22 5.57 10.95 2.58
N ARG A 23 6.08 10.39 3.69
CA ARG A 23 5.46 9.25 4.39
C ARG A 23 3.95 9.43 4.57
N GLY A 24 3.54 10.57 5.13
CA GLY A 24 2.12 10.84 5.39
C GLY A 24 1.28 10.96 4.11
N SER A 25 1.88 11.35 2.98
CA SER A 25 1.19 11.38 1.69
C SER A 25 0.90 9.98 1.17
N VAL A 26 1.85 9.05 1.29
CA VAL A 26 1.63 7.65 0.92
C VAL A 26 0.64 6.97 1.86
N GLU A 27 0.79 7.15 3.18
CA GLU A 27 -0.15 6.59 4.16
C GLU A 27 -1.57 7.11 3.93
N LYS A 28 -1.73 8.38 3.52
CA LYS A 28 -3.05 8.91 3.11
C LYS A 28 -3.63 8.17 1.91
N LEU A 29 -2.83 7.89 0.88
CA LEU A 29 -3.30 7.09 -0.26
C LEU A 29 -3.71 5.68 0.17
N MET A 30 -2.98 5.07 1.11
CA MET A 30 -3.33 3.75 1.65
C MET A 30 -4.67 3.78 2.39
N LEU A 31 -4.96 4.87 3.12
CA LEU A 31 -6.24 5.07 3.81
C LEU A 31 -7.43 5.29 2.86
N GLU A 32 -7.19 5.64 1.60
CA GLU A 32 -8.25 5.76 0.57
C GLU A 32 -8.67 4.41 -0.01
N LEU A 33 -7.93 3.32 0.29
CA LEU A 33 -8.35 1.97 -0.05
C LEU A 33 -9.54 1.55 0.85
N PRO A 34 -10.57 0.88 0.29
CA PRO A 34 -11.70 0.41 1.06
C PRO A 34 -11.25 -0.46 2.23
N GLN A 35 -11.67 -0.11 3.45
CA GLN A 35 -11.43 -0.91 4.64
C GLN A 35 -12.56 -1.93 4.76
N GLU A 36 -12.31 -3.17 4.32
CA GLU A 36 -13.19 -4.27 4.73
C GLU A 36 -12.97 -4.59 6.20
N PRO A 37 -13.98 -5.14 6.91
CA PRO A 37 -13.78 -5.68 8.25
C PRO A 37 -12.63 -6.69 8.20
N ILE A 38 -11.53 -6.33 8.83
CA ILE A 38 -10.35 -7.17 8.88
C ILE A 38 -10.71 -8.42 9.69
N ASP A 39 -10.68 -9.59 9.05
CA ASP A 39 -10.77 -10.85 9.78
C ASP A 39 -9.46 -11.08 10.52
N TYR A 40 -9.42 -10.64 11.78
CA TYR A 40 -8.26 -10.76 12.64
C TYR A 40 -7.78 -12.21 12.84
N SER A 41 -8.61 -13.22 12.54
CA SER A 41 -8.20 -14.62 12.60
C SER A 41 -7.17 -15.02 11.53
N LEU A 42 -7.04 -14.21 10.47
CA LEU A 42 -6.03 -14.39 9.41
C LEU A 42 -4.63 -13.91 9.81
N PHE A 43 -4.48 -13.24 10.95
CA PHE A 43 -3.25 -12.58 11.35
C PHE A 43 -2.62 -13.28 12.54
N ASP A 44 -1.39 -13.74 12.39
CA ASP A 44 -0.54 -14.12 13.53
C ASP A 44 -0.08 -12.84 14.23
N ILE A 45 -0.40 -12.70 15.52
CA ILE A 45 -0.05 -11.50 16.31
C ILE A 45 1.46 -11.24 16.41
N TRP A 46 2.29 -12.28 16.22
CA TRP A 46 3.75 -12.18 16.30
C TRP A 46 4.37 -11.83 14.96
N ASP A 47 3.81 -12.35 13.87
CA ASP A 47 4.41 -12.21 12.53
C ASP A 47 3.76 -11.10 11.68
N THR A 48 2.52 -10.74 12.00
CA THR A 48 1.77 -9.70 11.28
C THR A 48 2.25 -8.31 11.65
N ALA A 49 2.60 -7.51 10.65
CA ALA A 49 2.84 -6.09 10.84
C ALA A 49 1.52 -5.35 11.10
N TRP A 50 1.39 -4.72 12.26
CA TRP A 50 0.23 -3.87 12.60
C TRP A 50 0.32 -2.46 11.99
N PHE A 51 1.49 -2.12 11.46
CA PHE A 51 1.82 -0.84 10.87
C PHE A 51 2.77 -1.06 9.70
N THR A 52 2.76 -0.12 8.76
CA THR A 52 3.72 -0.07 7.65
C THR A 52 5.15 -0.11 8.20
N ARG A 53 5.93 -1.11 7.78
CA ARG A 53 7.33 -1.31 8.13
C ARG A 53 8.23 -0.44 7.25
N TRP A 54 8.21 0.86 7.55
CA TRP A 54 9.16 1.80 6.98
C TRP A 54 10.59 1.48 7.42
N HIS A 55 11.53 1.45 6.48
CA HIS A 55 12.95 1.44 6.75
C HIS A 55 13.60 2.73 6.25
N ARG A 56 14.78 3.06 6.79
CA ARG A 56 15.57 4.21 6.37
C ARG A 56 16.80 3.72 5.62
N ASN A 57 17.06 4.34 4.47
CA ASN A 57 18.28 4.15 3.71
C ASN A 57 19.42 4.99 4.30
N ALA A 58 20.66 4.67 3.92
CA ALA A 58 21.86 5.35 4.41
C ALA A 58 21.90 6.84 4.02
N ASP A 59 21.24 7.22 2.92
CA ASP A 59 21.12 8.59 2.44
C ASP A 59 19.99 9.39 3.12
N GLY A 60 19.27 8.77 4.07
CA GLY A 60 18.17 9.39 4.81
C GLY A 60 16.81 9.32 4.10
N THR A 61 16.73 8.76 2.89
CA THR A 61 15.45 8.38 2.27
C THR A 61 14.82 7.21 3.00
N ILE A 62 13.55 6.94 2.71
CA ILE A 62 12.81 5.84 3.30
C ILE A 62 12.18 4.96 2.23
N GLY A 63 11.96 3.71 2.59
CA GLY A 63 11.27 2.73 1.77
C GLY A 63 10.37 1.83 2.61
N CYS A 64 9.55 1.03 1.93
CA CYS A 64 8.77 -0.03 2.56
C CYS A 64 8.42 -1.12 1.54
N ARG A 65 8.00 -2.27 2.07
CA ARG A 65 7.42 -3.37 1.30
C ARG A 65 6.20 -3.88 2.04
N GLU A 66 5.01 -3.53 1.56
CA GLU A 66 3.76 -3.76 2.29
C GLU A 66 2.72 -4.56 1.51
N LEU A 67 2.03 -5.45 2.20
CA LEU A 67 0.90 -6.19 1.65
C LEU A 67 -0.39 -5.40 1.90
N VAL A 68 -1.17 -5.19 0.85
CA VAL A 68 -2.48 -4.53 0.90
C VAL A 68 -3.56 -5.37 0.22
N TYR A 69 -4.80 -5.13 0.62
CA TYR A 69 -5.98 -5.84 0.14
C TYR A 69 -7.05 -4.83 -0.23
N ALA A 70 -7.53 -4.86 -1.47
CA ALA A 70 -8.63 -4.03 -1.92
C ALA A 70 -9.24 -4.59 -3.22
N PRO A 71 -10.43 -4.15 -3.63
CA PRO A 71 -10.95 -4.44 -4.96
C PRO A 71 -9.97 -3.99 -6.05
N ALA A 72 -9.91 -4.74 -7.16
CA ALA A 72 -8.96 -4.47 -8.24
C ALA A 72 -9.04 -3.04 -8.81
N ALA A 73 -10.25 -2.47 -8.88
CA ALA A 73 -10.45 -1.09 -9.34
C ALA A 73 -9.84 -0.05 -8.39
N ASP A 74 -9.93 -0.29 -7.08
CA ASP A 74 -9.33 0.59 -6.06
C ASP A 74 -7.81 0.48 -6.05
N LEU A 75 -7.26 -0.73 -6.23
CA LEU A 75 -5.82 -0.95 -6.41
C LEU A 75 -5.28 -0.27 -7.67
N ALA A 76 -6.04 -0.26 -8.77
CA ALA A 76 -5.66 0.45 -9.99
C ALA A 76 -5.61 1.96 -9.76
N ARG A 77 -6.62 2.54 -9.11
CA ARG A 77 -6.63 3.97 -8.75
C ARG A 77 -5.49 4.32 -7.80
N PHE A 78 -5.23 3.49 -6.80
CA PHE A 78 -4.12 3.67 -5.87
C PHE A 78 -2.76 3.65 -6.60
N ARG A 79 -2.55 2.70 -7.52
CA ARG A 79 -1.36 2.62 -8.36
C ARG A 79 -1.12 3.90 -9.14
N GLU A 80 -2.16 4.44 -9.78
CA GLU A 80 -2.06 5.68 -10.56
C GLU A 80 -1.65 6.87 -9.68
N ASN A 81 -2.31 7.03 -8.52
CA ASN A 81 -2.01 8.11 -7.58
C ASN A 81 -0.60 8.00 -6.99
N LEU A 82 -0.17 6.78 -6.64
CA LEU A 82 1.16 6.53 -6.11
C LEU A 82 2.24 6.77 -7.17
N ALA A 83 2.04 6.28 -8.40
CA ALA A 83 2.98 6.49 -9.50
C ALA A 83 3.13 7.97 -9.86
N ASP A 84 2.03 8.73 -9.82
CA ASP A 84 2.06 10.16 -10.06
C ASP A 84 2.79 10.92 -8.92
N LEU A 85 2.55 10.55 -7.65
CA LEU A 85 3.32 11.09 -6.51
C LEU A 85 4.82 10.78 -6.65
N ALA A 86 5.16 9.53 -6.96
CA ALA A 86 6.52 9.04 -7.18
C ALA A 86 7.24 9.84 -8.27
N ARG A 87 6.59 9.98 -9.43
CA ARG A 87 7.12 10.76 -10.56
C ARG A 87 7.37 12.22 -10.21
N ARG A 88 6.44 12.89 -9.51
CA ARG A 88 6.60 14.31 -9.15
C ARG A 88 7.72 14.54 -8.13
N ALA A 89 7.96 13.57 -7.25
CA ALA A 89 8.91 13.68 -6.16
C ALA A 89 10.26 13.00 -6.42
N GLY A 90 10.39 12.21 -7.49
CA GLY A 90 11.62 11.54 -7.88
C GLY A 90 12.00 10.35 -7.01
N PHE A 91 11.04 9.51 -6.63
CA PHE A 91 11.30 8.25 -5.91
C PHE A 91 10.68 7.06 -6.65
N ASP A 92 11.09 5.85 -6.27
CA ASP A 92 10.61 4.61 -6.90
C ASP A 92 9.41 4.05 -6.14
N ALA A 93 8.35 3.72 -6.88
CA ALA A 93 7.16 3.12 -6.32
C ALA A 93 6.53 2.13 -7.31
N GLU A 94 6.26 0.92 -6.83
CA GLU A 94 5.59 -0.13 -7.58
C GLU A 94 4.45 -0.74 -6.77
N LEU A 95 3.43 -1.21 -7.48
CA LEU A 95 2.37 -2.05 -6.93
C LEU A 95 2.31 -3.35 -7.72
N THR A 96 2.48 -4.49 -7.08
CA THR A 96 2.40 -5.79 -7.75
C THR A 96 1.16 -6.52 -7.27
N THR A 97 0.17 -6.65 -8.14
CA THR A 97 -1.05 -7.43 -7.87
C THR A 97 -0.77 -8.91 -8.05
N ARG A 98 -1.21 -9.75 -7.12
CA ARG A 98 -1.18 -11.20 -7.33
C ARG A 98 -2.22 -11.55 -8.38
N VAL A 99 -1.79 -12.03 -9.54
CA VAL A 99 -2.73 -12.58 -10.55
C VAL A 99 -3.31 -13.85 -9.94
N ALA A 100 -4.65 -13.93 -9.92
CA ALA A 100 -5.39 -15.09 -9.43
C ALA A 100 -5.15 -16.32 -10.31
#